data_AF-A0A937Z7U5-F1
#
_entry.id   AF-A0A937Z7U5-F1
#
_cell.length_a   1.000
_cell.length_b   1.000
_cell.length_c   1.000
_cell.angle_alpha   90.00
_cell.angle_beta   90.00
_cell.angle_gamma   90.00
#
_symmetry.space_group_name_H-M   'P 1'
#
loop_
_entity.id
_entity.type
_entity.pdbx_description
1 polymer ?
#
loop_
_entity_poly.entity_id
_entity_poly.type
_entity_poly.pdbx_seq_one_letter_code
_entity_poly.pdbx_strand_id
1 'polypeptide(L)'
;MRIIVWLILIGFVVPDAYAQRGQFDKTPVNAADERIVVTPPGFTVPGRIAAPPGEMAARLEVNVLDSATGRPIACRVNVVGPDGNYYHPADHPLSPYSLTGNWPEQGQGNRLGKAPIRYFGHFFYSTGRFSVDAPAGAVRVEVWKGFEYAPQSVNTELRAGDTKRVEVRLTRAIDAPKLGYWSGDPHLHFPRGADSEDQLIFDLLSAEDIRYGVVMCYNETNAYSGTMAQLVMPQLRGLGRRSIAERDQQQII
;
A
#
# COMPACT_ATOMS: atom_id res chain seq x y z
N MET A 1 6.30 -24.44 -11.35
CA MET A 1 5.54 -23.31 -10.76
C MET A 1 5.70 -22.11 -11.66
N ARG A 2 4.61 -21.48 -12.12
CA ARG A 2 4.70 -20.23 -12.89
C ARG A 2 4.38 -19.07 -11.94
N ILE A 3 5.37 -18.24 -11.65
CA ILE A 3 5.18 -17.05 -10.82
C ILE A 3 4.84 -15.89 -11.76
N ILE A 4 3.72 -15.20 -11.52
CA ILE A 4 3.51 -13.87 -12.10
C ILE A 4 4.22 -12.91 -11.17
N VAL A 5 5.27 -12.28 -11.70
CA VAL A 5 5.99 -11.22 -11.01
C VAL A 5 5.10 -9.99 -11.01
N TRP A 6 4.52 -9.67 -9.87
CA TRP A 6 3.93 -8.36 -9.62
C TRP A 6 5.03 -7.53 -8.97
N LEU A 7 5.74 -6.77 -9.78
CA LEU A 7 6.80 -5.89 -9.30
C LEU A 7 6.20 -4.71 -8.52
N ILE A 8 6.17 -4.77 -7.18
CA ILE A 8 6.08 -3.60 -6.30
C ILE A 8 7.52 -3.14 -6.05
N LEU A 9 8.10 -2.47 -7.04
CA LEU A 9 9.38 -1.79 -6.88
C LEU A 9 9.23 -0.66 -5.85
N ILE A 10 9.73 -0.87 -4.64
CA ILE A 10 10.32 0.21 -3.85
C ILE A 10 11.81 0.23 -4.22
N GLY A 11 12.11 0.73 -5.42
CA GLY A 11 13.45 0.66 -6.00
C GLY A 11 13.91 1.98 -6.58
N PHE A 12 15.03 2.48 -6.07
CA PHE A 12 15.74 3.64 -6.59
C PHE A 12 16.65 3.30 -7.76
N VAL A 13 16.86 4.33 -8.57
CA VAL A 13 17.80 4.55 -9.69
C VAL A 13 19.05 3.66 -9.69
N VAL A 14 19.24 2.97 -10.81
CA VAL A 14 20.54 2.42 -11.25
C VAL A 14 21.43 3.58 -11.72
N PRO A 15 22.70 3.69 -11.30
CA PRO A 15 23.61 4.69 -11.86
C PRO A 15 23.79 4.51 -13.37
N ASP A 16 23.92 5.62 -14.10
CA ASP A 16 23.95 5.84 -15.56
C ASP A 16 24.96 5.01 -16.42
N ALA A 17 25.37 3.81 -16.02
CA ALA A 17 26.42 3.07 -16.71
C ALA A 17 25.95 2.20 -17.90
N TYR A 18 24.66 2.13 -18.22
CA TYR A 18 24.16 1.34 -19.36
C TYR A 18 23.02 2.01 -20.14
N ALA A 19 23.23 3.26 -20.57
CA ALA A 19 22.30 3.96 -21.45
C ALA A 19 22.77 3.93 -22.92
N GLN A 20 22.58 2.80 -23.63
CA GLN A 20 22.43 2.81 -25.09
C GLN A 20 21.45 1.72 -25.56
N ARG A 21 20.17 2.07 -25.68
CA ARG A 21 19.39 2.08 -26.94
C ARG A 21 17.89 2.13 -26.63
N GLY A 22 17.33 3.30 -26.93
CA GLY A 22 15.94 3.66 -26.83
C GLY A 22 15.91 5.16 -26.65
N GLN A 23 15.62 5.92 -27.72
CA GLN A 23 15.16 7.30 -27.55
C GLN A 23 13.76 7.20 -26.93
N PHE A 24 13.70 6.89 -25.64
CA PHE A 24 12.53 7.20 -24.86
C PHE A 24 12.41 8.71 -24.88
N ASP A 25 11.21 9.19 -25.19
CA ASP A 25 10.89 10.60 -25.15
C ASP A 25 11.36 11.15 -23.81
N LYS A 26 12.42 11.97 -23.81
CA LYS A 26 13.00 12.57 -22.61
C LYS A 26 12.13 13.73 -22.14
N THR A 27 10.82 13.66 -22.38
CA THR A 27 9.86 14.57 -21.77
C THR A 27 10.05 14.45 -20.26
N PRO A 28 10.52 15.51 -19.58
CA PRO A 28 10.71 15.46 -18.15
C PRO A 28 9.37 15.14 -17.50
N VAL A 29 9.30 14.06 -16.72
CA VAL A 29 8.13 13.79 -15.88
C VAL A 29 8.01 14.94 -14.90
N ASN A 30 6.97 15.74 -15.01
CA ASN A 30 6.74 16.88 -14.13
C ASN A 30 5.93 16.40 -12.91
N ALA A 31 6.24 16.93 -11.72
CA ALA A 31 5.38 16.75 -10.55
C ALA A 31 3.92 17.20 -10.80
N ALA A 32 3.71 18.12 -11.75
CA ALA A 32 2.37 18.50 -12.20
C ALA A 32 1.61 17.34 -12.88
N ASP A 33 2.30 16.43 -13.55
CA ASP A 33 1.68 15.27 -14.22
C ASP A 33 1.24 14.21 -13.20
N GLU A 34 1.91 14.16 -12.04
CA GLU A 34 1.55 13.27 -10.92
C GLU A 34 0.31 13.74 -10.15
N ARG A 35 -0.20 14.95 -10.42
CA ARG A 35 -1.43 15.46 -9.79
C ARG A 35 -2.62 14.55 -10.03
N ILE A 36 -2.71 13.91 -11.21
CA ILE A 36 -3.80 12.99 -11.53
C ILE A 36 -3.84 11.79 -10.58
N VAL A 37 -2.68 11.38 -10.06
CA VAL A 37 -2.55 10.23 -9.18
C VAL A 37 -3.25 10.50 -7.85
N VAL A 38 -3.11 11.70 -7.32
CA VAL A 38 -3.63 12.10 -6.00
C VAL A 38 -4.93 12.91 -6.08
N THR A 39 -5.40 13.25 -7.28
CA THR A 39 -6.70 13.93 -7.48
C THR A 39 -7.81 12.87 -7.51
N PRO A 40 -8.68 12.80 -6.49
CA PRO A 40 -9.73 11.78 -6.50
C PRO A 40 -10.73 12.04 -7.64
N PRO A 41 -11.29 10.98 -8.26
CA PRO A 41 -12.35 11.13 -9.25
C PRO A 41 -13.49 12.03 -8.75
N GLY A 42 -13.92 13.00 -9.56
CA GLY A 42 -14.95 13.98 -9.20
C GLY A 42 -14.40 15.30 -8.63
N PHE A 43 -13.10 15.41 -8.41
CA PHE A 43 -12.42 16.63 -7.95
C PHE A 43 -11.44 17.15 -9.00
N THR A 44 -11.08 18.43 -8.92
CA THR A 44 -10.18 19.12 -9.87
C THR A 44 -8.82 19.50 -9.26
N VAL A 45 -8.66 19.27 -7.96
CA VAL A 45 -7.46 19.62 -7.19
C VAL A 45 -6.94 18.35 -6.50
N PRO A 46 -5.62 18.13 -6.44
CA PRO A 46 -5.01 17.08 -5.63
C PRO A 46 -5.56 17.08 -4.21
N GLY A 47 -6.02 15.92 -3.76
CA GLY A 47 -6.37 15.73 -2.35
C GLY A 47 -5.09 15.64 -1.52
N ARG A 48 -5.17 16.08 -0.27
CA ARG A 48 -4.11 15.86 0.75
C ARG A 48 -4.63 14.95 1.85
N ILE A 49 -3.74 14.45 2.68
CA ILE A 49 -4.14 13.82 3.94
C ILE A 49 -4.54 14.93 4.89
N ALA A 50 -5.77 14.88 5.37
CA ALA A 50 -6.34 15.89 6.25
C ALA A 50 -6.41 15.36 7.69
N ALA A 51 -6.23 16.28 8.64
CA ALA A 51 -6.52 15.98 10.04
C ALA A 51 -8.04 15.80 10.26
N PRO A 52 -8.46 15.06 11.29
CA PRO A 52 -9.86 14.95 11.66
C PRO A 52 -10.50 16.33 11.89
N PRO A 53 -11.72 16.60 11.37
CA PRO A 53 -12.26 17.96 11.27
C PRO A 53 -12.93 18.50 12.54
N GLY A 54 -12.44 18.14 13.74
CA GLY A 54 -12.94 18.68 15.00
C GLY A 54 -14.46 18.58 15.16
N GLU A 55 -15.13 19.72 15.42
CA GLU A 55 -16.58 19.81 15.66
C GLU A 55 -17.46 19.37 14.47
N MET A 56 -16.90 19.31 13.25
CA MET A 56 -17.61 18.82 12.06
C MET A 56 -17.37 17.33 11.79
N ALA A 57 -16.64 16.64 12.67
CA ALA A 57 -16.30 15.24 12.50
C ALA A 57 -17.50 14.32 12.69
N ALA A 58 -17.55 13.31 11.84
CA ALA A 58 -18.41 12.15 11.94
C ALA A 58 -17.51 10.90 11.90
N ARG A 59 -17.89 9.87 12.65
CA ARG A 59 -17.12 8.63 12.72
C ARG A 59 -17.64 7.63 11.71
N LEU A 60 -16.77 7.15 10.83
CA LEU A 60 -17.05 6.10 9.87
C LEU A 60 -16.39 4.80 10.32
N GLU A 61 -17.20 3.80 10.69
CA GLU A 61 -16.75 2.44 10.96
C GLU A 61 -16.93 1.56 9.73
N VAL A 62 -15.86 0.94 9.25
CA VAL A 62 -15.89 0.12 8.03
C VAL A 62 -15.46 -1.31 8.33
N ASN A 63 -16.25 -2.26 7.81
CA ASN A 63 -15.89 -3.67 7.73
C ASN A 63 -15.70 -4.06 6.26
N VAL A 64 -14.48 -4.43 5.88
CA VAL A 64 -14.16 -4.99 4.58
C VAL A 64 -14.12 -6.52 4.69
N LEU A 65 -15.00 -7.19 3.97
CA LEU A 65 -15.20 -8.63 4.03
C LEU A 65 -14.85 -9.31 2.71
N ASP A 66 -14.32 -10.53 2.78
CA ASP A 66 -14.27 -11.43 1.62
C ASP A 66 -15.69 -11.93 1.32
N SER A 67 -16.17 -11.72 0.09
CA SER A 67 -17.50 -12.17 -0.32
C SER A 67 -17.67 -13.68 -0.23
N ALA A 68 -16.61 -14.46 -0.43
CA ALA A 68 -16.66 -15.92 -0.41
C ALA A 68 -16.71 -16.48 1.01
N THR A 69 -16.07 -15.83 1.99
CA THR A 69 -15.94 -16.38 3.36
C THR A 69 -16.73 -15.61 4.41
N GLY A 70 -17.16 -14.38 4.12
CA GLY A 70 -17.79 -13.47 5.07
C GLY A 70 -16.86 -12.95 6.18
N ARG A 71 -15.57 -13.28 6.13
CA ARG A 71 -14.58 -12.86 7.13
C ARG A 71 -13.91 -11.54 6.74
N PRO A 72 -13.43 -10.74 7.72
CA PRO A 72 -12.60 -9.57 7.42
C PRO A 72 -11.39 -9.94 6.57
N ILE A 73 -11.02 -9.05 5.65
CA ILE A 73 -9.90 -9.28 4.74
C ILE A 73 -8.99 -8.06 4.66
N ALA A 74 -7.68 -8.30 4.74
CA ALA A 74 -6.68 -7.26 4.60
C ALA A 74 -6.70 -6.63 3.20
N CYS A 75 -6.57 -5.31 3.13
CA CYS A 75 -6.73 -4.52 1.92
C CYS A 75 -6.09 -3.13 2.04
N ARG A 76 -6.02 -2.41 0.92
CA ARG A 76 -5.77 -0.97 0.84
C ARG A 76 -7.07 -0.19 0.77
N VAL A 77 -7.07 1.00 1.37
CA VAL A 77 -8.26 1.84 1.48
C VAL A 77 -7.92 3.31 1.22
N ASN A 78 -8.70 3.97 0.37
CA ASN A 78 -8.86 5.43 0.38
C ASN A 78 -10.20 5.78 1.06
N VAL A 79 -10.20 6.75 1.97
CA VAL A 79 -11.43 7.40 2.43
C VAL A 79 -11.36 8.86 1.99
N VAL A 80 -12.18 9.22 1.00
CA VAL A 80 -12.23 10.54 0.38
C VAL A 80 -13.39 11.33 0.96
N GLY A 81 -13.11 12.48 1.57
CA GLY A 81 -14.12 13.36 2.14
C GLY A 81 -14.82 14.24 1.08
N PRO A 82 -15.84 15.01 1.50
CA PRO A 82 -16.58 15.92 0.62
C PRO A 82 -15.73 17.06 0.06
N ASP A 83 -14.58 17.33 0.67
CA ASP A 83 -13.60 18.34 0.28
C ASP A 83 -12.52 17.80 -0.69
N GLY A 84 -12.60 16.51 -1.05
CA GLY A 84 -11.63 15.86 -1.93
C GLY A 84 -10.33 15.43 -1.23
N ASN A 85 -10.25 15.57 0.10
CA ASN A 85 -9.10 15.13 0.89
C ASN A 85 -9.24 13.68 1.35
N TYR A 86 -8.12 13.09 1.77
CA TYR A 86 -8.04 11.73 2.26
C TYR A 86 -7.96 11.70 3.78
N TYR A 87 -8.68 10.75 4.39
CA TYR A 87 -8.80 10.59 5.84
C TYR A 87 -8.37 9.20 6.28
N HIS A 88 -7.52 9.12 7.30
CA HIS A 88 -6.94 7.87 7.78
C HIS A 88 -7.38 7.58 9.21
N PRO A 89 -7.37 6.31 9.65
CA PRO A 89 -7.62 5.96 11.04
C PRO A 89 -6.58 6.62 11.96
N ALA A 90 -6.96 6.93 13.20
CA ALA A 90 -6.00 7.45 14.18
C ALA A 90 -4.94 6.39 14.56
N ASP A 91 -5.35 5.13 14.62
CA ASP A 91 -4.45 3.99 14.78
C ASP A 91 -4.37 3.19 13.47
N HIS A 92 -3.17 3.14 12.90
CA HIS A 92 -2.89 2.54 11.62
C HIS A 92 -1.45 1.98 11.59
N PRO A 93 -1.20 0.79 12.17
CA PRO A 93 0.16 0.28 12.41
C PRO A 93 1.03 0.13 11.14
N LEU A 94 0.40 0.09 9.96
CA LEU A 94 1.07 0.02 8.66
C LEU A 94 1.23 1.39 7.97
N SER A 95 1.02 2.50 8.69
CA SER A 95 1.16 3.85 8.14
C SER A 95 2.54 4.20 7.61
N PRO A 96 3.67 3.65 8.10
CA PRO A 96 4.97 3.90 7.49
C PRO A 96 5.03 3.46 6.03
N TYR A 97 4.24 2.44 5.65
CA TYR A 97 4.21 1.85 4.31
C TYR A 97 3.02 2.31 3.46
N SER A 98 2.13 3.08 4.08
CA SER A 98 1.01 3.71 3.39
C SER A 98 1.51 4.91 2.59
N LEU A 99 0.82 5.31 1.51
CA LEU A 99 1.20 6.50 0.72
C LEU A 99 0.78 7.79 1.46
N THR A 100 1.30 7.95 2.67
CA THR A 100 0.91 8.96 3.65
C THR A 100 1.74 10.24 3.59
N GLY A 101 2.80 10.27 2.78
CA GLY A 101 3.68 11.44 2.71
C GLY A 101 4.62 11.40 1.51
N ASN A 102 5.38 12.48 1.35
CA ASN A 102 6.40 12.63 0.32
C ASN A 102 7.79 12.31 0.89
N TRP A 103 8.39 11.21 0.45
CA TRP A 103 9.78 10.89 0.75
C TRP A 103 10.72 11.94 0.11
N PRO A 104 11.80 12.37 0.79
CA PRO A 104 12.27 11.92 2.11
C PRO A 104 11.73 12.73 3.30
N GLU A 105 10.91 13.74 3.05
CA GLU A 105 10.47 14.69 4.08
C GLU A 105 9.44 14.09 5.04
N GLN A 106 8.46 13.33 4.52
CA GLN A 106 7.34 12.79 5.29
C GLN A 106 6.92 11.42 4.72
N GLY A 107 6.72 10.42 5.58
CA GLY A 107 6.27 9.08 5.16
C GLY A 107 7.26 8.32 4.26
N GLN A 108 6.93 7.08 3.93
CA GLN A 108 7.65 6.29 2.92
C GLN A 108 6.72 6.03 1.73
N GLY A 109 7.26 5.92 0.52
CA GLY A 109 6.51 5.45 -0.65
C GLY A 109 6.34 6.46 -1.79
N ASN A 110 5.77 7.65 -1.57
CA ASN A 110 5.66 8.62 -2.67
C ASN A 110 6.95 9.42 -2.83
N ARG A 111 7.60 9.31 -3.98
CA ARG A 111 8.74 10.15 -4.35
C ARG A 111 8.39 10.92 -5.61
N LEU A 112 8.02 12.18 -5.41
CA LEU A 112 7.57 13.05 -6.50
C LEU A 112 8.63 13.14 -7.60
N GLY A 113 8.18 13.03 -8.86
CA GLY A 113 9.02 13.08 -10.06
C GLY A 113 9.95 11.87 -10.24
N LYS A 114 9.74 10.78 -9.50
CA LYS A 114 10.64 9.60 -9.48
C LYS A 114 9.96 8.27 -9.73
N ALA A 115 8.66 8.23 -10.03
CA ALA A 115 7.97 6.97 -10.29
C ALA A 115 6.97 7.09 -11.46
N PRO A 116 6.64 5.98 -12.14
CA PRO A 116 5.24 5.71 -12.34
C PRO A 116 4.64 5.38 -10.97
N ILE A 117 3.85 6.29 -10.40
CA ILE A 117 3.09 5.99 -9.18
C ILE A 117 1.96 5.05 -9.57
N ARG A 118 2.00 3.80 -9.08
CA ARG A 118 1.07 2.72 -9.50
C ARG A 118 -0.25 2.72 -8.74
N TYR A 119 -0.37 3.55 -7.71
CA TYR A 119 -1.51 3.59 -6.82
C TYR A 119 -2.11 4.99 -6.80
N PHE A 120 -3.43 5.07 -6.87
CA PHE A 120 -4.15 6.32 -6.86
C PHE A 120 -4.53 6.73 -5.44
N GLY A 121 -4.34 8.01 -5.15
CA GLY A 121 -4.69 8.66 -3.89
C GLY A 121 -3.67 8.48 -2.77
N HIS A 122 -4.12 8.84 -1.57
CA HIS A 122 -3.38 8.66 -0.32
C HIS A 122 -4.03 7.53 0.47
N PHE A 123 -3.69 6.28 0.13
CA PHE A 123 -4.28 5.12 0.78
C PHE A 123 -3.62 4.81 2.12
N PHE A 124 -4.32 4.04 2.95
CA PHE A 124 -3.76 3.32 4.10
C PHE A 124 -4.07 1.82 3.99
N TYR A 125 -3.27 0.99 4.65
CA TYR A 125 -3.54 -0.44 4.78
C TYR A 125 -4.44 -0.74 5.98
N SER A 126 -5.32 -1.73 5.84
CA SER A 126 -6.16 -2.24 6.92
C SER A 126 -6.17 -3.77 6.91
N THR A 127 -6.37 -4.37 8.09
CA THR A 127 -6.65 -5.80 8.26
C THR A 127 -8.12 -6.16 7.99
N GLY A 128 -8.92 -5.18 7.54
CA GLY A 128 -10.31 -5.36 7.13
C GLY A 128 -11.34 -4.75 8.09
N ARG A 129 -10.91 -4.15 9.20
CA ARG A 129 -11.77 -3.37 10.10
C ARG A 129 -11.06 -2.10 10.51
N PHE A 130 -11.75 -0.97 10.46
CA PHE A 130 -11.17 0.31 10.87
C PHE A 130 -12.25 1.34 11.21
N SER A 131 -11.83 2.40 11.89
CA SER A 131 -12.63 3.61 12.10
C SER A 131 -11.86 4.83 11.63
N VAL A 132 -12.53 5.73 10.91
CA VAL A 132 -11.98 7.01 10.44
C VAL A 132 -12.92 8.12 10.83
N ASP A 133 -12.37 9.22 11.35
CA ASP A 133 -13.12 10.47 11.51
C ASP A 133 -12.95 11.32 10.26
N ALA A 134 -14.07 11.74 9.66
CA ALA A 134 -14.12 12.52 8.42
C ALA A 134 -15.21 13.61 8.50
N PRO A 135 -15.19 14.62 7.61
CA PRO A 135 -16.17 15.69 7.63
C PRO A 135 -17.57 15.17 7.34
N ALA A 136 -18.57 15.79 7.96
CA ALA A 136 -19.96 15.64 7.53
C ALA A 136 -20.10 15.99 6.04
N GLY A 137 -20.87 15.19 5.31
CA GLY A 137 -21.05 15.29 3.87
C GLY A 137 -20.88 13.96 3.15
N ALA A 138 -20.80 14.03 1.81
CA ALA A 138 -20.58 12.88 0.95
C ALA A 138 -19.14 12.35 1.10
N VAL A 139 -19.02 11.10 1.54
CA VAL A 139 -17.74 10.40 1.72
C VAL A 139 -17.70 9.18 0.79
N ARG A 140 -16.55 8.94 0.17
CA ARG A 140 -16.29 7.77 -0.66
C ARG A 140 -15.22 6.88 -0.05
N VAL A 141 -15.53 5.59 0.11
CA VAL A 141 -14.59 4.56 0.54
C VAL A 141 -14.22 3.72 -0.67
N GLU A 142 -12.94 3.74 -1.05
CA GLU A 142 -12.39 2.94 -2.16
C GLU A 142 -11.49 1.85 -1.59
N VAL A 143 -11.72 0.61 -1.97
CA VAL A 143 -11.03 -0.56 -1.40
C VAL A 143 -10.40 -1.40 -2.50
N TRP A 144 -9.12 -1.72 -2.33
CA TRP A 144 -8.30 -2.47 -3.27
C TRP A 144 -7.59 -3.63 -2.57
N LYS A 145 -7.37 -4.73 -3.30
CA LYS A 145 -6.62 -5.89 -2.82
C LYS A 145 -5.97 -6.63 -3.99
N GLY A 146 -4.69 -6.35 -4.24
CA GLY A 146 -3.95 -6.96 -5.34
C GLY A 146 -4.65 -6.83 -6.70
N PHE A 147 -4.33 -7.74 -7.62
CA PHE A 147 -4.90 -7.77 -8.98
C PHE A 147 -5.96 -8.86 -9.18
N GLU A 148 -6.13 -9.74 -8.19
CA GLU A 148 -7.09 -10.85 -8.27
C GLU A 148 -8.49 -10.46 -7.78
N TYR A 149 -8.63 -9.42 -6.97
CA TYR A 149 -9.91 -8.92 -6.49
C TYR A 149 -10.40 -7.72 -7.29
N ALA A 150 -11.72 -7.67 -7.54
CA ALA A 150 -12.36 -6.51 -8.12
C ALA A 150 -12.37 -5.35 -7.10
N PRO A 151 -11.80 -4.17 -7.44
CA PRO A 151 -11.86 -2.99 -6.58
C PRO A 151 -13.30 -2.60 -6.29
N GLN A 152 -13.54 -2.05 -5.09
CA GLN A 152 -14.88 -1.61 -4.69
C GLN A 152 -14.85 -0.13 -4.31
N SER A 153 -15.94 0.58 -4.61
CA SER A 153 -16.14 1.97 -4.21
C SER A 153 -17.53 2.15 -3.65
N VAL A 154 -17.63 2.65 -2.41
CA VAL A 154 -18.90 2.87 -1.72
C VAL A 154 -19.01 4.35 -1.35
N ASN A 155 -20.10 4.98 -1.78
CA ASN A 155 -20.45 6.34 -1.37
C ASN A 155 -21.40 6.27 -0.17
N THR A 156 -21.17 7.10 0.84
CA THR A 156 -22.05 7.25 2.00
C THR A 156 -22.16 8.72 2.40
N GLU A 157 -23.26 9.09 3.04
CA GLU A 157 -23.43 10.41 3.63
C GLU A 157 -23.11 10.35 5.13
N LEU A 158 -22.23 11.23 5.61
CA LEU A 158 -21.91 11.41 7.02
C LEU A 158 -22.61 12.65 7.58
N ARG A 159 -23.07 12.57 8.83
CA ARG A 159 -23.66 13.69 9.57
C ARG A 159 -22.80 14.01 10.78
N ALA A 160 -22.58 15.29 11.06
CA ALA A 160 -21.71 15.73 12.15
C ALA A 160 -22.16 15.12 13.48
N GLY A 161 -21.21 14.59 14.25
CA GLY A 161 -21.47 13.93 15.53
C GLY A 161 -21.99 12.48 15.44
N ASP A 162 -22.39 12.01 14.27
CA ASP A 162 -22.91 10.65 14.11
C ASP A 162 -21.79 9.62 13.89
N THR A 163 -22.08 8.36 14.25
CA THR A 163 -21.29 7.20 13.83
C THR A 163 -22.04 6.43 12.75
N LYS A 164 -21.43 6.29 11.57
CA LYS A 164 -21.96 5.52 10.44
C LYS A 164 -21.17 4.22 10.28
N ARG A 165 -21.88 3.10 10.11
CA ARG A 165 -21.29 1.80 9.79
C ARG A 165 -21.45 1.48 8.31
N VAL A 166 -20.39 1.05 7.65
CA VAL A 166 -20.38 0.62 6.23
C VAL A 166 -19.74 -0.76 6.13
N GLU A 167 -20.35 -1.62 5.31
CA GLU A 167 -19.78 -2.90 4.91
C GLU A 167 -19.35 -2.81 3.45
N VAL A 168 -18.13 -3.26 3.15
CA VAL A 168 -17.61 -3.38 1.79
C VAL A 168 -17.26 -4.84 1.54
N ARG A 169 -17.76 -5.41 0.45
CA ARG A 169 -17.53 -6.82 0.09
C ARG A 169 -16.61 -6.92 -1.12
N LEU A 170 -15.38 -7.42 -0.90
CA LEU A 170 -14.45 -7.70 -1.99
C LEU A 170 -14.77 -9.06 -2.62
N THR A 171 -14.85 -9.10 -3.95
CA THR A 171 -15.04 -10.34 -4.70
C THR A 171 -13.77 -10.66 -5.48
N ARG A 172 -13.25 -11.88 -5.34
CA ARG A 172 -12.14 -12.37 -6.15
C ARG A 172 -12.65 -12.56 -7.59
N ALA A 173 -12.12 -11.77 -8.53
CA ALA A 173 -12.52 -11.78 -9.94
C ALA A 173 -11.80 -12.88 -10.72
N ILE A 174 -10.57 -13.21 -10.34
CA ILE A 174 -9.78 -14.29 -10.93
C ILE A 174 -9.09 -15.07 -9.80
N ASP A 175 -9.11 -16.40 -9.89
CA ASP A 175 -8.38 -17.29 -9.00
C ASP A 175 -7.12 -17.76 -9.74
N ALA A 176 -6.07 -16.93 -9.69
CA ALA A 176 -4.82 -17.22 -10.41
C ALA A 176 -4.16 -18.53 -9.94
N PRO A 177 -4.18 -18.91 -8.64
CA PRO A 177 -3.66 -20.18 -8.18
C PRO A 177 -4.34 -21.39 -8.81
N LYS A 178 -5.67 -21.37 -8.99
CA LYS A 178 -6.37 -22.45 -9.72
C LYS A 178 -5.94 -22.57 -11.18
N LEU A 179 -5.38 -21.50 -11.75
CA LEU A 179 -4.81 -21.48 -13.11
C LEU A 179 -3.31 -21.81 -13.12
N GLY A 180 -2.70 -22.13 -11.98
CA GLY A 180 -1.27 -22.43 -11.87
C GLY A 180 -0.37 -21.20 -11.91
N TYR A 181 -0.90 -20.03 -11.53
CA TYR A 181 -0.17 -18.78 -11.39
C TYR A 181 -0.19 -18.30 -9.94
N TRP A 182 0.93 -17.76 -9.46
CA TRP A 182 1.02 -17.23 -8.10
C TRP A 182 1.59 -15.81 -8.11
N SER A 183 1.03 -14.94 -7.28
CA SER A 183 1.51 -13.58 -7.06
C SER A 183 2.81 -13.58 -6.26
N GLY A 184 3.81 -12.85 -6.74
CA GLY A 184 5.05 -12.67 -6.00
C GLY A 184 5.67 -11.31 -6.24
N ASP A 185 6.38 -10.82 -5.22
CA ASP A 185 7.25 -9.66 -5.29
C ASP A 185 8.70 -10.08 -5.05
N PRO A 186 9.59 -9.95 -6.06
CA PRO A 186 10.97 -10.40 -5.97
C PRO A 186 11.91 -9.36 -5.34
N HIS A 187 11.45 -8.16 -4.98
CA HIS A 187 12.31 -7.06 -4.57
C HIS A 187 11.67 -6.20 -3.47
N LEU A 188 11.61 -6.75 -2.27
CA LEU A 188 11.12 -6.05 -1.08
C LEU A 188 12.26 -5.67 -0.15
N HIS A 189 12.19 -4.49 0.46
CA HIS A 189 13.17 -4.02 1.43
C HIS A 189 12.49 -3.77 2.77
N PHE A 190 12.66 -4.70 3.71
CA PHE A 190 12.15 -4.61 5.07
C PHE A 190 13.20 -5.12 6.05
N PRO A 191 13.27 -4.58 7.27
CA PRO A 191 14.11 -5.16 8.31
C PRO A 191 13.53 -6.54 8.71
N ARG A 192 14.40 -7.52 8.95
CA ARG A 192 14.05 -8.87 9.38
C ARG A 192 14.98 -9.35 10.49
N GLY A 193 14.87 -8.70 11.64
CA GLY A 193 15.55 -9.00 12.91
C GLY A 193 14.66 -9.64 13.97
N ALA A 194 13.35 -9.38 13.97
CA ALA A 194 12.41 -9.85 14.98
C ALA A 194 11.09 -10.38 14.40
N ASP A 195 10.39 -11.24 15.15
CA ASP A 195 9.16 -11.91 14.67
C ASP A 195 8.06 -10.92 14.34
N SER A 196 8.00 -9.80 15.06
CA SER A 196 7.09 -8.69 14.77
C SER A 196 7.30 -8.08 13.39
N GLU A 197 8.53 -8.06 12.86
CA GLU A 197 8.81 -7.52 11.53
C GLU A 197 8.34 -8.48 10.43
N ASP A 198 8.55 -9.79 10.61
CA ASP A 198 7.99 -10.80 9.70
C ASP A 198 6.44 -10.73 9.72
N GLN A 199 5.81 -10.57 10.89
CA GLN A 199 4.35 -10.37 10.98
C GLN A 199 3.88 -9.14 10.21
N LEU A 200 4.60 -8.03 10.34
CA LEU A 200 4.29 -6.80 9.61
C LEU A 200 4.38 -7.00 8.09
N ILE A 201 5.43 -7.69 7.62
CA ILE A 201 5.60 -7.99 6.20
C ILE A 201 4.43 -8.86 5.71
N PHE A 202 4.04 -9.88 6.48
CA PHE A 202 2.89 -10.69 6.10
C PHE A 202 1.57 -9.90 6.08
N ASP A 203 1.40 -8.88 6.92
CA ASP A 203 0.20 -8.02 6.87
C ASP A 203 0.16 -7.23 5.56
N LEU A 204 1.31 -6.68 5.12
CA LEU A 204 1.44 -5.98 3.84
C LEU A 204 1.19 -6.92 2.65
N LEU A 205 1.84 -8.08 2.63
CA LEU A 205 1.65 -9.08 1.57
C LEU A 205 0.20 -9.56 1.51
N SER A 206 -0.44 -9.76 2.67
CA SER A 206 -1.85 -10.09 2.74
C SER A 206 -2.71 -8.98 2.16
N ALA A 207 -2.47 -7.71 2.50
CA ALA A 207 -3.26 -6.60 1.99
C ALA A 207 -3.16 -6.44 0.46
N GLU A 208 -2.03 -6.80 -0.15
CA GLU A 208 -1.82 -6.75 -1.60
C GLU A 208 -2.08 -8.08 -2.34
N ASP A 209 -2.57 -9.10 -1.64
CA ASP A 209 -2.75 -10.47 -2.17
C ASP A 209 -1.47 -11.04 -2.82
N ILE A 210 -0.29 -10.69 -2.28
CA ILE A 210 1.00 -11.26 -2.68
C ILE A 210 1.24 -12.53 -1.89
N ARG A 211 1.55 -13.63 -2.57
CA ARG A 211 1.81 -14.94 -1.94
C ARG A 211 3.28 -15.17 -1.65
N TYR A 212 4.20 -14.65 -2.47
CA TYR A 212 5.64 -14.88 -2.32
C TYR A 212 6.40 -13.56 -2.28
N GLY A 213 7.01 -13.21 -1.14
CA GLY A 213 7.86 -12.04 -1.00
C GLY A 213 9.34 -12.42 -0.89
N VAL A 214 10.20 -11.79 -1.69
CA VAL A 214 11.66 -11.90 -1.52
C VAL A 214 12.14 -10.66 -0.80
N VAL A 215 12.56 -10.81 0.46
CA VAL A 215 12.96 -9.70 1.31
C VAL A 215 14.49 -9.57 1.27
N MET A 216 14.93 -8.54 0.57
CA MET A 216 16.33 -8.21 0.37
C MET A 216 16.82 -7.29 1.47
N CYS A 217 18.10 -7.45 1.82
CA CYS A 217 18.77 -6.48 2.65
C CYS A 217 19.12 -5.21 1.84
N TYR A 218 19.10 -4.06 2.48
CA TYR A 218 19.35 -2.76 1.85
C TYR A 218 20.30 -1.90 2.66
N ASN A 219 21.13 -1.12 1.96
CA ASN A 219 21.88 -0.03 2.54
C ASN A 219 21.96 1.15 1.57
N GLU A 220 22.12 2.35 2.11
CA GLU A 220 22.34 3.56 1.32
C GLU A 220 23.70 3.51 0.63
N THR A 221 23.78 4.03 -0.60
CA THR A 221 25.01 3.98 -1.40
C THR A 221 26.16 4.79 -0.81
N ASN A 222 25.86 5.79 0.02
CA ASN A 222 26.85 6.64 0.68
C ASN A 222 27.28 6.15 2.08
N ALA A 223 26.65 5.09 2.60
CA ALA A 223 26.89 4.56 3.94
C ALA A 223 27.04 3.02 3.95
N TYR A 224 27.50 2.46 2.83
CA TYR A 224 27.61 1.02 2.67
C TYR A 224 28.48 0.37 3.76
N SER A 225 27.97 -0.72 4.32
CA SER A 225 28.67 -1.63 5.21
C SER A 225 28.49 -3.06 4.70
N GLY A 226 29.55 -3.87 4.76
CA GLY A 226 29.48 -5.31 4.49
C GLY A 226 28.91 -6.13 5.66
N THR A 227 28.60 -5.49 6.78
CA THR A 227 28.08 -6.16 7.98
C THR A 227 26.56 -6.12 7.99
N MET A 228 25.90 -7.29 7.93
CA MET A 228 24.43 -7.42 7.85
C MET A 228 23.69 -6.62 8.94
N ALA A 229 24.18 -6.63 10.18
CA ALA A 229 23.57 -5.92 11.31
C ALA A 229 23.71 -4.39 11.24
N GLN A 230 24.50 -3.86 10.32
CA GLN A 230 24.72 -2.41 10.13
C GLN A 230 24.00 -1.87 8.89
N LEU A 231 23.25 -2.70 8.19
CA LEU A 231 22.47 -2.29 7.03
C LEU A 231 21.21 -1.53 7.46
N VAL A 232 20.70 -0.65 6.59
CA VAL A 232 19.44 0.09 6.84
C VAL A 232 18.24 -0.86 6.93
N MET A 233 18.19 -1.88 6.06
CA MET A 233 17.23 -2.99 6.17
C MET A 233 18.02 -4.30 6.35
N PRO A 234 18.29 -4.72 7.60
CA PRO A 234 19.05 -5.94 7.87
C PRO A 234 18.19 -7.19 7.67
N GLN A 235 18.83 -8.31 7.29
CA GLN A 235 18.22 -9.64 7.23
C GLN A 235 18.96 -10.59 8.18
N LEU A 236 18.38 -10.86 9.36
CA LEU A 236 19.02 -11.62 10.44
C LEU A 236 18.40 -13.02 10.64
N ARG A 237 17.52 -13.48 9.75
CA ARG A 237 16.85 -14.80 9.82
C ARG A 237 17.69 -15.96 9.29
N GLY A 238 19.00 -15.76 9.13
CA GLY A 238 19.90 -16.75 8.56
C GLY A 238 19.79 -16.85 7.04
N LEU A 239 20.20 -18.00 6.48
CA LEU A 239 20.32 -18.22 5.04
C LEU A 239 19.63 -19.52 4.61
N GLY A 240 19.27 -19.59 3.33
CA GLY A 240 18.63 -20.76 2.73
C GLY A 240 17.30 -21.06 3.40
N ARG A 241 17.05 -22.34 3.74
CA ARG A 241 15.78 -22.74 4.36
C ARG A 241 15.48 -22.08 5.71
N ARG A 242 16.50 -21.55 6.40
CA ARG A 242 16.30 -20.86 7.68
C ARG A 242 15.71 -19.47 7.55
N SER A 243 15.88 -18.80 6.39
CA SER A 243 15.31 -17.46 6.17
C SER A 243 13.84 -17.48 5.73
N ILE A 244 13.33 -18.68 5.40
CA ILE A 244 11.95 -18.88 4.97
C ILE A 244 11.02 -18.79 6.17
N ALA A 245 10.01 -17.94 6.05
CA ALA A 245 8.89 -17.88 6.99
C ALA A 245 7.57 -17.94 6.21
N GLU A 246 6.53 -18.49 6.83
CA GLU A 246 5.21 -18.63 6.23
C GLU A 246 4.11 -18.20 7.21
N ARG A 247 3.05 -17.60 6.67
CA ARG A 247 1.82 -17.30 7.40
C ARG A 247 0.64 -17.40 6.44
N ASP A 248 -0.37 -18.18 6.82
CA ASP A 248 -1.54 -18.46 5.99
C ASP A 248 -1.18 -18.94 4.58
N GLN A 249 -1.28 -18.06 3.58
CA GLN A 249 -1.00 -18.34 2.18
C GLN A 249 0.22 -17.57 1.65
N GLN A 250 0.90 -16.85 2.54
CA GLN A 250 2.07 -16.04 2.26
C GLN A 250 3.35 -16.74 2.70
N GLN A 251 4.39 -16.59 1.91
CA GLN A 251 5.75 -17.01 2.20
C GLN A 251 6.69 -15.83 1.96
N ILE A 252 7.65 -15.65 2.86
CA ILE A 252 8.77 -14.72 2.68
C ILE A 252 10.08 -15.47 2.78
N ILE A 253 11.09 -14.98 2.05
CA ILE A 253 12.46 -15.51 2.08
C ILE A 253 13.48 -14.40 2.29
#